data_AF-A0A9X6AC95-F1
#
_entry.id   AF-A0A9X6AC95-F1
#
_cell.length_a   1.000
_cell.length_b   1.000
_cell.length_c   1.000
_cell.angle_alpha   90.00
_cell.angle_beta   90.00
_cell.angle_gamma   90.00
#
_symmetry.space_group_name_H-M   'P 1'
#
loop_
_entity.id
_entity.type
_entity.pdbx_description
1 polymer ?
#
loop_
_entity_poly.entity_id
_entity_poly.type
_entity_poly.pdbx_seq_one_letter_code
_entity_poly.pdbx_strand_id
1 'polypeptide(L)' 'MLHHMTSEPEQQIGVGTQDAFQRLWTPHRMAYIQGENKPTGPGADDGCPFCSIPAKSDEDGLIVRRGEQVYAVLNLYPY' A
#
# COMPACT_ATOMS: atom_id res chain seq x y z
N MET A 1 15.51 10.44 -17.26
CA MET A 1 16.54 10.39 -16.21
C MET A 1 15.86 9.89 -14.96
N LEU A 2 16.14 8.65 -14.54
CA LEU A 2 15.64 8.14 -13.26
C LEU A 2 16.35 8.93 -12.17
N HIS A 3 15.61 9.72 -11.40
CA HIS A 3 16.11 10.24 -10.13
C HIS A 3 16.62 9.05 -9.33
N HIS A 4 17.87 9.13 -8.87
CA HIS A 4 18.43 8.18 -7.94
C HIS A 4 17.49 8.16 -6.73
N MET A 5 16.76 7.06 -6.53
CA MET A 5 16.02 6.85 -5.28
C MET A 5 17.08 6.67 -4.20
N THR A 6 17.48 7.77 -3.56
CA THR A 6 18.34 7.73 -2.40
C THR A 6 17.51 7.23 -1.21
N SER A 7 18.08 6.34 -0.41
CA SER A 7 17.46 5.84 0.82
C SER A 7 17.44 6.88 1.95
N GLU A 8 18.16 7.98 1.79
CA GLU A 8 18.25 9.03 2.79
C GLU A 8 17.00 9.93 2.78
N PRO A 9 16.42 10.24 3.96
CA PRO A 9 15.26 11.11 4.05
C PRO A 9 15.61 12.55 3.64
N GLU A 10 14.83 13.12 2.73
CA GLU A 10 14.94 14.53 2.37
C GLU A 10 14.47 15.43 3.51
N GLN A 11 15.23 16.49 3.80
CA GLN A 11 14.84 17.47 4.81
C GLN A 11 13.75 18.39 4.26
N GLN A 12 12.60 18.42 4.94
CA GLN A 12 11.51 19.34 4.61
C GLN A 12 11.90 20.80 4.89
N ILE A 13 11.71 21.67 3.90
CA ILE A 13 11.92 23.11 4.00
C ILE A 13 10.59 23.80 4.37
N GLY A 14 10.58 24.57 5.46
CA GLY A 14 9.40 25.32 5.89
C GLY A 14 9.44 25.73 7.36
N VAL A 15 8.36 26.37 7.82
CA VAL A 15 8.19 26.71 9.24
C VAL A 15 7.81 25.46 10.04
N GLY A 16 8.51 25.19 11.12
CA GLY A 16 8.20 24.10 12.06
C GLY A 16 9.38 23.76 12.96
N THR A 17 9.11 23.19 14.13
CA THR A 17 10.13 22.60 15.00
C THR A 17 10.36 21.16 14.58
N GLN A 18 11.63 20.76 14.41
CA GLN A 18 11.95 19.36 14.15
C GLN A 18 11.56 18.49 15.35
N ASP A 19 10.94 17.36 15.08
CA ASP A 19 10.66 16.31 16.06
C ASP A 19 11.37 15.01 15.66
N ALA A 20 11.21 13.97 16.48
CA ALA A 20 11.84 12.67 16.25
C ALA A 20 11.08 11.78 15.24
N PHE A 21 10.04 12.29 14.57
CA PHE A 21 9.25 11.49 13.62
C PHE A 21 9.80 11.60 12.20
N GLN A 22 10.09 10.44 11.60
CA GLN A 22 10.28 10.35 10.15
C GLN A 22 8.92 10.45 9.45
N ARG A 23 8.82 11.32 8.45
CA ARG A 23 7.58 11.57 7.71
C ARG A 23 7.66 10.90 6.34
N LEU A 24 6.73 10.01 6.06
CA LEU A 24 6.51 9.42 4.75
C LEU A 24 5.32 10.13 4.08
N TRP A 25 5.61 10.81 2.97
CA TRP A 25 4.59 11.48 2.17
C TRP A 25 4.14 10.56 1.03
N THR A 26 2.90 10.06 1.09
CA THR A 26 2.33 9.11 0.10
C THR A 26 1.10 9.73 -0.58
N PRO A 27 1.27 10.53 -1.66
CA PRO A 27 0.16 11.26 -2.28
C PRO A 27 -0.99 10.36 -2.77
N HIS A 28 -0.66 9.15 -3.24
CA HIS A 28 -1.64 8.13 -3.67
C HIS A 28 -2.57 7.65 -2.54
N ARG A 29 -2.20 7.88 -1.26
CA ARG A 29 -3.02 7.48 -0.11
C ARG A 29 -4.35 8.22 -0.03
N MET A 30 -4.50 9.35 -0.71
CA MET A 30 -5.78 10.08 -0.75
C MET A 30 -6.89 9.27 -1.40
N ALA A 31 -6.60 8.48 -2.44
CA ALA A 31 -7.58 7.61 -3.10
C ALA A 31 -8.13 6.53 -2.13
N TYR A 32 -7.24 5.92 -1.33
CA TYR A 32 -7.62 4.99 -0.28
C TYR A 32 -8.50 5.64 0.81
N ILE A 33 -8.14 6.85 1.26
CA ILE A 33 -8.92 7.58 2.29
C ILE A 33 -10.32 7.93 1.78
N GLN A 34 -10.46 8.25 0.49
CA GLN A 34 -11.74 8.54 -0.15
C GLN A 34 -12.62 7.29 -0.32
N GLY A 35 -12.13 6.11 0.05
CA GLY A 35 -12.91 4.88 0.10
C GLY A 35 -12.92 4.09 -1.21
N GLU A 36 -12.06 4.44 -2.16
CA GLU A 36 -11.88 3.63 -3.36
C GLU A 36 -11.47 2.21 -2.95
N ASN A 37 -12.21 1.20 -3.43
CA ASN A 37 -12.01 -0.22 -3.09
C ASN A 37 -12.22 -0.58 -1.61
N LYS A 38 -12.92 0.25 -0.81
CA LYS A 38 -13.21 -0.07 0.59
C LYS A 38 -14.26 -1.18 0.69
N PRO A 39 -13.98 -2.30 1.41
CA PRO A 39 -14.96 -3.34 1.66
C PRO A 39 -16.17 -2.80 2.42
N THR A 40 -17.35 -3.35 2.17
CA THR A 40 -18.58 -3.02 2.92
C THR A 40 -18.64 -3.74 4.27
N GLY A 41 -17.74 -4.69 4.51
CA GLY A 41 -17.69 -5.55 5.69
C GLY A 41 -16.52 -6.54 5.62
N PRO A 42 -16.36 -7.42 6.64
CA PRO A 42 -15.25 -8.37 6.71
C PRO A 42 -15.51 -9.70 6.00
N GLY A 43 -16.74 -9.97 5.54
CA GLY A 43 -17.10 -11.21 4.85
C GLY A 43 -16.43 -11.34 3.48
N ALA A 44 -16.34 -12.57 2.98
CA ALA A 44 -15.81 -12.84 1.65
C ALA A 44 -16.64 -12.14 0.55
N ASP A 45 -17.96 -12.08 0.74
CA ASP A 45 -18.91 -11.42 -0.16
C ASP A 45 -19.01 -9.90 0.09
N ASP A 46 -18.40 -9.39 1.16
CA ASP A 46 -18.41 -7.97 1.53
C ASP A 46 -17.26 -7.17 0.87
N GLY A 47 -16.63 -7.75 -0.16
CA GLY A 47 -15.52 -7.13 -0.87
C GLY A 47 -14.17 -7.27 -0.15
N CYS A 48 -13.98 -8.29 0.69
CA CYS A 48 -12.68 -8.55 1.32
C CYS A 48 -11.60 -8.82 0.24
N PRO A 49 -10.58 -7.95 0.09
CA PRO A 49 -9.56 -8.13 -0.94
C PRO A 49 -8.74 -9.39 -0.68
N PHE A 50 -8.47 -9.72 0.58
CA PHE A 50 -7.65 -10.90 0.92
C PHE A 50 -8.34 -12.23 0.65
N CYS A 51 -9.68 -12.25 0.60
CA CYS A 51 -10.46 -13.42 0.22
C CYS A 51 -10.51 -13.61 -1.31
N SER A 52 -10.58 -12.52 -2.07
CA SER A 52 -10.73 -12.57 -3.53
C SER A 52 -9.41 -12.66 -4.31
N ILE A 53 -8.32 -12.08 -3.79
CA ILE A 53 -6.99 -12.09 -4.42
C ILE A 53 -6.50 -13.51 -4.77
N PRO A 54 -6.63 -14.55 -3.91
CA PRO A 54 -6.18 -15.89 -4.25
C PRO A 54 -6.84 -16.51 -5.49
N ALA A 55 -8.03 -16.06 -5.89
CA ALA A 55 -8.74 -16.53 -7.08
C ALA A 55 -8.28 -15.84 -8.38
N LYS A 56 -7.46 -14.79 -8.29
CA LYS A 56 -6.90 -14.06 -9.44
C LYS A 56 -5.59 -14.68 -9.93
N SER A 57 -5.15 -14.26 -11.12
CA SER A 57 -3.78 -14.45 -11.58
C SER A 57 -2.78 -13.77 -10.62
N ASP A 58 -1.51 -14.16 -10.67
CA ASP A 58 -0.49 -13.54 -9.80
C ASP A 58 -0.30 -12.06 -10.17
N GLU A 59 -0.39 -11.73 -11.45
CA GLU A 59 -0.26 -10.39 -11.99
C GLU A 59 -1.43 -9.49 -11.55
N ASP A 60 -2.67 -9.94 -11.70
CA ASP A 60 -3.86 -9.15 -11.33
C ASP A 60 -4.07 -9.06 -9.81
N GLY A 61 -3.58 -10.07 -9.09
CA GLY A 61 -3.60 -10.12 -7.62
C GLY A 61 -2.44 -9.38 -6.97
N LEU A 62 -1.42 -8.98 -7.74
CA LEU A 62 -0.12 -8.49 -7.25
C LEU A 62 0.59 -9.49 -6.31
N ILE A 63 0.37 -10.79 -6.53
CA ILE A 63 0.93 -11.86 -5.71
C ILE A 63 2.40 -12.05 -6.09
N VAL A 64 3.25 -12.03 -5.07
CA VAL A 64 4.68 -12.31 -5.20
C VAL A 64 4.95 -13.81 -5.03
N ARG A 65 4.21 -14.47 -4.13
CA ARG A 65 4.37 -15.90 -3.86
C ARG A 65 3.16 -16.54 -3.21
N ARG A 66 2.86 -17.78 -3.61
CA ARG A 66 1.87 -18.67 -2.96
C ARG A 66 2.56 -19.78 -2.17
N GLY A 67 2.07 -20.03 -0.97
CA GLY A 67 2.37 -21.18 -0.13
C GLY A 67 1.10 -21.98 0.17
N GLU A 68 1.23 -23.04 0.97
CA GLU A 68 0.10 -23.94 1.28
C GLU A 68 -0.96 -23.27 2.17
N GLN A 69 -0.53 -22.45 3.13
CA GLN A 69 -1.42 -21.81 4.12
C GLN A 69 -1.44 -20.27 4.02
N VAL A 70 -0.50 -19.69 3.30
CA VAL A 70 -0.30 -18.24 3.21
C VAL A 70 0.15 -17.82 1.81
N TYR A 71 -0.03 -16.55 1.46
CA TYR A 71 0.52 -15.94 0.26
C TYR A 71 1.09 -14.56 0.59
N ALA A 72 2.07 -14.11 -0.21
CA ALA A 72 2.66 -12.78 -0.13
C ALA A 72 2.19 -11.96 -1.32
N VAL A 73 1.75 -10.74 -1.06
CA VAL A 73 1.15 -9.83 -2.05
C VAL A 73 1.68 -8.41 -1.85
N LEU A 74 1.83 -7.65 -2.94
CA LEU A 74 2.20 -6.23 -2.84
C LEU A 74 1.05 -5.41 -2.29
N ASN A 75 1.38 -4.39 -1.52
CA ASN A 75 0.42 -3.39 -1.09
C ASN A 75 0.08 -2.47 -2.27
N LEU A 76 -1.20 -2.37 -2.64
CA LEU A 76 -1.67 -1.48 -3.71
C LEU A 76 -1.38 0.01 -3.40
N TYR A 77 -1.28 0.38 -2.12
CA TYR A 77 -0.91 1.71 -1.66
C TYR A 77 0.34 1.62 -0.75
N PRO A 78 1.55 1.48 -1.33
CA PRO A 78 2.78 1.28 -0.56
C PRO A 78 3.13 2.50 0.31
N TYR A 79 3.96 2.27 1.32
CA TYR A 79 4.44 3.28 2.27
C TYR A 79 5.52 4.19 1.67
#